data_AF-A0A8D9FY28-F1
#
_entry.id   AF-A0A8D9FY28-F1
#
_cell.length_a   1.000
_cell.length_b   1.000
_cell.length_c   1.000
_cell.angle_alpha   90.00
_cell.angle_beta   90.00
_cell.angle_gamma   90.00
#
_symmetry.space_group_name_H-M   'P 1'
#
loop_
_entity.id
_entity.type
_entity.pdbx_description
1 polymer ?
#
loop_
_entity_poly.entity_id
_entity_poly.type
_entity_poly.pdbx_seq_one_letter_code
_entity_poly.pdbx_strand_id
1 'polypeptide(L)'
;MAATRRLLQRVSTAFSTVGALRSYGVIDGVGIRIRAHNYHPVPVVFSRATGTIWDSEGKRYINFLAAYSAVNQGQGHCHPKIIKALQEQVEKLTLSSRAFYNDQFPVFAERFRNMLAVISMSCDNDATRGFGPLLPGNLKVDFGDADSLENIFKEWIMLLLDSFLFEPNQGEAGVVIPPEGYLKAVRELSRSGKMLACDWEEVRPDMVILGKALGGGVIPVSAVLADKDVMLHIKPGQHGSTFGGNPLASDVAMASLDVIEKEKLVERSASHGEELRIQLNEIKKQYLKYIKEVRGRGLFNAFEFNSESLSPVSANGTLICYGPKA
;
A
#
# COMPACT_ATOMS: atom_id res chain seq x y z
N MET A 1 -24.23 6.33 31.69
CA MET A 1 -24.98 7.32 30.89
C MET A 1 -24.42 8.74 30.94
N ALA A 2 -24.32 9.40 32.11
CA ALA A 2 -23.96 10.83 32.18
C ALA A 2 -22.61 11.20 31.53
N ALA A 3 -21.56 10.39 31.76
CA ALA A 3 -20.25 10.57 31.13
C ALA A 3 -20.33 10.47 29.59
N THR A 4 -21.05 9.47 29.07
CA THR A 4 -21.28 9.25 27.63
C THR A 4 -21.96 10.45 26.97
N ARG A 5 -22.99 11.04 27.61
CA ARG A 5 -23.63 12.27 27.12
C ARG A 5 -22.67 13.46 27.13
N ARG A 6 -21.87 13.65 28.18
CA ARG A 6 -20.85 14.74 28.22
C ARG A 6 -19.78 14.60 27.12
N LEU A 7 -19.41 13.38 26.74
CA LEU A 7 -18.48 13.13 25.64
C LEU A 7 -19.09 13.55 24.29
N LEU A 8 -20.29 13.06 23.98
CA LEU A 8 -21.02 13.40 22.75
C LEU A 8 -21.32 14.89 22.64
N GLN A 9 -21.67 15.55 23.75
CA GLN A 9 -21.99 16.98 23.77
C GLN A 9 -20.75 17.84 23.52
N ARG A 10 -19.56 17.44 23.99
CA ARG A 10 -18.28 18.09 23.65
C ARG A 10 -17.92 17.92 22.17
N VAL A 11 -18.14 16.74 21.60
CA VAL A 11 -17.94 16.48 20.16
C VAL A 11 -18.86 17.38 19.32
N SER A 12 -20.15 17.49 19.68
CA SER A 12 -21.11 18.35 18.99
C SER A 12 -20.68 19.81 18.90
N THR A 13 -20.11 20.38 19.95
CA THR A 13 -19.70 21.80 19.97
C THR A 13 -18.45 22.12 19.14
N ALA A 14 -17.62 21.11 18.83
CA ALA A 14 -16.31 21.31 18.19
C ALA A 14 -16.37 21.59 16.67
N PHE A 15 -17.49 21.28 16.01
CA PHE A 15 -17.61 21.37 14.53
C PHE A 15 -17.86 22.79 13.99
N SER A 16 -18.13 23.78 14.85
CA SER A 16 -18.65 25.09 14.43
C SER A 16 -17.59 26.15 14.07
N THR A 17 -16.31 25.93 14.39
CA THR A 17 -15.28 26.99 14.35
C THR A 17 -14.03 26.67 13.52
N VAL A 18 -13.97 25.52 12.85
CA VAL A 18 -12.83 25.15 11.98
C VAL A 18 -13.03 25.71 10.57
N GLY A 19 -12.80 27.03 10.43
CA GLY A 19 -12.54 27.64 9.12
C GLY A 19 -11.25 27.11 8.48
N ALA A 20 -10.98 27.47 7.22
CA ALA A 20 -9.83 26.97 6.46
C ALA A 20 -8.48 27.33 7.14
N LEU A 21 -7.93 26.36 7.87
CA LEU A 21 -6.64 26.49 8.55
C LEU A 21 -5.49 26.48 7.54
N ARG A 22 -4.62 27.49 7.60
CA ARG A 22 -3.30 27.46 6.94
C ARG A 22 -2.40 26.40 7.58
N SER A 23 -1.40 25.92 6.83
CA SER A 23 -0.25 25.10 7.25
C SER A 23 -0.01 25.03 8.78
N TYR A 24 0.48 26.11 9.39
CA TYR A 24 0.77 26.21 10.83
C TYR A 24 -0.41 25.86 11.75
N GLY A 25 -1.65 26.21 11.37
CA GLY A 25 -2.85 25.88 12.15
C GLY A 25 -3.22 24.39 12.12
N VAL A 26 -2.80 23.67 11.07
CA VAL A 26 -3.00 22.22 10.92
C VAL A 26 -1.86 21.41 11.53
N ILE A 27 -0.63 21.93 11.51
CA ILE A 27 0.55 21.33 12.15
C ILE A 27 0.48 21.63 13.66
N ASP A 28 0.88 22.83 14.10
CA ASP A 28 1.09 23.18 15.51
C ASP A 28 -0.20 23.57 16.27
N GLY A 29 -1.27 23.86 15.52
CA GLY A 29 -2.54 24.35 16.06
C GLY A 29 -3.52 23.26 16.52
N VAL A 30 -4.65 23.14 15.81
CA VAL A 30 -5.74 22.22 16.18
C VAL A 30 -5.33 20.77 15.94
N GLY A 31 -4.55 20.51 14.89
CA GLY A 31 -4.26 19.17 14.39
C GLY A 31 -3.46 18.27 15.33
N ILE A 32 -2.55 18.82 16.14
CA ILE A 32 -1.85 18.06 17.19
C ILE A 32 -2.74 17.83 18.42
N ARG A 33 -3.61 18.78 18.77
CA ARG A 33 -4.36 18.77 20.05
C ARG A 33 -5.51 17.75 20.13
N ILE A 34 -5.94 17.19 18.99
CA ILE A 34 -7.13 16.31 18.91
C ILE A 34 -6.88 14.94 18.26
N ARG A 35 -5.62 14.60 17.93
CA ARG A 35 -5.25 13.34 17.26
C ARG A 35 -4.23 12.56 18.11
N ALA A 36 -4.20 11.24 17.93
CA ALA A 36 -3.14 10.41 18.49
C ALA A 36 -1.78 10.74 17.83
N HIS A 37 -0.69 10.68 18.59
CA HIS A 37 0.66 11.02 18.12
C HIS A 37 1.45 9.78 17.69
N ASN A 38 0.79 8.87 16.96
CA ASN A 38 1.37 7.60 16.49
C ASN A 38 2.02 7.70 15.09
N TYR A 39 2.27 8.92 14.61
CA TYR A 39 2.97 9.21 13.36
C TYR A 39 3.83 10.47 13.53
N HIS A 40 4.91 10.56 12.75
CA HIS A 40 5.74 11.77 12.61
C HIS A 40 5.77 12.23 11.15
N PRO A 41 4.73 12.95 10.67
CA PRO A 41 4.62 13.35 9.26
C PRO A 41 5.66 14.41 8.88
N VAL A 42 6.07 14.41 7.60
CA VAL A 42 6.78 15.53 6.99
C VAL A 42 5.92 16.81 7.11
N PRO A 43 6.47 17.97 7.52
CA PRO A 43 5.69 19.18 7.81
C PRO A 43 5.21 19.91 6.52
N VAL A 44 4.32 19.26 5.77
CA VAL A 44 3.64 19.80 4.57
C VAL A 44 2.15 19.46 4.64
N VAL A 45 1.29 20.45 4.39
CA VAL A 45 -0.17 20.31 4.52
C VAL A 45 -0.80 20.34 3.14
N PHE A 46 -0.93 19.15 2.52
CA PHE A 46 -1.58 18.99 1.22
C PHE A 46 -3.06 19.38 1.24
N SER A 47 -3.50 20.11 0.21
CA SER A 47 -4.86 20.69 0.10
C SER A 47 -5.64 20.23 -1.13
N ARG A 48 -4.93 19.93 -2.23
CA ARG A 48 -5.50 19.57 -3.53
C ARG A 48 -4.53 18.67 -4.29
N ALA A 49 -5.04 17.69 -5.03
CA ALA A 49 -4.21 16.87 -5.91
C ALA A 49 -4.98 16.43 -7.17
N THR A 50 -4.29 16.45 -8.32
CA THR A 50 -4.75 16.01 -9.64
C THR A 50 -3.49 15.69 -10.46
N GLY A 51 -2.98 14.46 -10.39
CA GLY A 51 -1.62 14.09 -10.82
C GLY A 51 -0.53 14.67 -9.92
N THR A 52 -0.36 16.00 -9.97
CA THR A 52 0.49 16.77 -9.04
C THR A 52 -0.25 17.04 -7.73
N ILE A 53 0.47 17.32 -6.64
CA ILE A 53 -0.10 17.78 -5.37
C ILE A 53 0.20 19.27 -5.15
N TRP A 54 -0.71 19.97 -4.46
CA TRP A 54 -0.51 21.30 -3.91
C TRP A 54 -0.76 21.33 -2.39
N ASP A 55 -0.03 22.17 -1.66
CA ASP A 55 -0.30 22.45 -0.25
C ASP A 55 -1.36 23.54 -0.02
N SER A 56 -1.65 23.83 1.24
CA SER A 56 -2.55 24.92 1.67
C SER A 56 -2.06 26.34 1.34
N GLU A 57 -0.83 26.48 0.83
CA GLU A 57 -0.23 27.76 0.39
C GLU A 57 -0.14 27.86 -1.15
N GLY A 58 -0.58 26.82 -1.87
CA GLY A 58 -0.56 26.76 -3.34
C GLY A 58 0.78 26.31 -3.94
N LYS A 59 1.75 25.88 -3.12
CA LYS A 59 3.04 25.38 -3.58
C LYS A 59 2.86 23.98 -4.21
N ARG A 60 3.55 23.74 -5.33
CA ARG A 60 3.38 22.55 -6.19
C ARG A 60 4.46 21.50 -5.94
N TYR A 61 4.06 20.23 -5.86
CA TYR A 61 4.92 19.11 -5.46
C TYR A 61 4.75 17.86 -6.33
N ILE A 62 5.86 17.17 -6.65
CA ILE A 62 5.83 15.83 -7.27
C ILE A 62 5.77 14.78 -6.16
N ASN A 63 4.81 13.85 -6.24
CA ASN A 63 4.52 12.86 -5.20
C ASN A 63 5.26 11.53 -5.42
N PHE A 64 6.52 11.45 -5.01
CA PHE A 64 7.30 10.21 -5.08
C PHE A 64 6.86 9.13 -4.07
N LEU A 65 6.07 9.47 -3.04
CA LEU A 65 5.56 8.48 -2.07
C LEU A 65 4.36 7.67 -2.60
N ALA A 66 3.59 8.23 -3.56
CA ALA A 66 2.36 7.63 -4.09
C ALA A 66 1.37 7.13 -3.00
N ALA A 67 1.36 7.75 -1.82
CA ALA A 67 0.67 7.27 -0.62
C ALA A 67 0.94 5.77 -0.33
N TYR A 68 2.22 5.40 -0.21
CA TYR A 68 2.70 4.02 -0.03
C TYR A 68 2.21 3.07 -1.13
N SER A 69 2.24 3.53 -2.39
CA SER A 69 1.68 2.84 -3.56
C SER A 69 0.15 2.63 -3.53
N ALA A 70 -0.62 3.61 -3.05
CA ALA A 70 -2.10 3.60 -3.13
C ALA A 70 -2.66 4.37 -4.35
N VAL A 71 -2.00 5.44 -4.81
CA VAL A 71 -2.44 6.28 -5.95
C VAL A 71 -1.54 6.06 -7.18
N ASN A 72 -1.69 4.89 -7.82
CA ASN A 72 -0.79 4.40 -8.87
C ASN A 72 -1.30 4.59 -10.31
N GLN A 73 -2.55 5.04 -10.44
CA GLN A 73 -3.23 5.25 -11.70
C GLN A 73 -2.58 6.42 -12.47
N GLY A 74 -2.81 6.60 -13.78
CA GLY A 74 -1.93 7.43 -14.61
C GLY A 74 -1.91 8.90 -14.22
N GLN A 75 -3.07 9.46 -13.86
CA GLN A 75 -3.17 10.79 -13.22
C GLN A 75 -3.11 10.74 -11.67
N GLY A 76 -2.69 9.62 -11.08
CA GLY A 76 -2.55 9.41 -9.64
C GLY A 76 -3.80 9.80 -8.84
N HIS A 77 -3.65 10.84 -8.02
CA HIS A 77 -4.70 11.40 -7.18
C HIS A 77 -5.93 11.86 -7.96
N CYS A 78 -7.12 11.55 -7.40
CA CYS A 78 -8.42 12.01 -7.89
C CYS A 78 -8.69 11.67 -9.37
N HIS A 79 -8.23 10.49 -9.82
CA HIS A 79 -8.36 10.04 -11.20
C HIS A 79 -9.81 10.14 -11.72
N PRO A 80 -10.09 10.93 -12.79
CA PRO A 80 -11.47 11.28 -13.16
C PRO A 80 -12.40 10.08 -13.36
N LYS A 81 -11.90 9.00 -13.96
CA LYS A 81 -12.66 7.76 -14.19
C LYS A 81 -13.03 7.00 -12.90
N ILE A 82 -12.18 7.07 -11.87
CA ILE A 82 -12.41 6.38 -10.59
C ILE A 82 -13.34 7.22 -9.71
N ILE A 83 -13.16 8.54 -9.72
CA ILE A 83 -14.07 9.49 -9.06
C ILE A 83 -15.47 9.40 -9.68
N LYS A 84 -15.56 9.29 -11.01
CA LYS A 84 -16.83 9.08 -11.71
C LYS A 84 -17.54 7.79 -11.28
N ALA A 85 -16.82 6.66 -11.23
CA ALA A 85 -17.37 5.38 -10.76
C ALA A 85 -17.90 5.48 -9.31
N LEU A 86 -17.10 6.07 -8.40
CA LEU A 86 -17.53 6.37 -7.03
C LEU A 86 -18.84 7.17 -7.00
N GLN A 87 -18.96 8.23 -7.79
CA GLN A 87 -20.16 9.07 -7.86
C GLN A 87 -21.37 8.28 -8.38
N GLU A 88 -21.23 7.65 -9.56
CA GLU A 88 -22.30 6.87 -10.20
C GLU A 88 -22.76 5.66 -9.38
N GLN A 89 -21.93 5.13 -8.48
CA GLN A 89 -22.31 4.01 -7.60
C GLN A 89 -22.81 4.47 -6.21
N VAL A 90 -22.35 5.61 -5.69
CA VAL A 90 -22.91 6.24 -4.48
C VAL A 90 -24.39 6.60 -4.66
N GLU A 91 -24.76 7.09 -5.85
CA GLU A 91 -26.15 7.46 -6.18
C GLU A 91 -27.09 6.24 -6.31
N LYS A 92 -26.54 5.03 -6.51
CA LYS A 92 -27.31 3.78 -6.67
C LYS A 92 -27.42 2.98 -5.37
N LEU A 93 -26.29 2.50 -4.87
CA LEU A 93 -26.20 1.63 -3.70
C LEU A 93 -24.76 1.58 -3.18
N THR A 94 -24.57 1.96 -1.92
CA THR A 94 -23.26 1.93 -1.26
C THR A 94 -23.00 0.62 -0.51
N LEU A 95 -24.02 0.06 0.16
CA LEU A 95 -23.86 -1.06 1.09
C LEU A 95 -25.12 -1.93 1.19
N SER A 96 -24.98 -3.23 0.87
CA SER A 96 -26.02 -4.26 1.06
C SER A 96 -25.82 -5.11 2.33
N SER A 97 -24.72 -4.92 3.06
CA SER A 97 -24.08 -5.95 3.90
C SER A 97 -23.76 -7.24 3.11
N ARG A 98 -23.38 -8.31 3.82
CA ARG A 98 -23.20 -9.65 3.26
C ARG A 98 -24.35 -10.63 3.53
N ALA A 99 -25.45 -10.16 4.14
CA ALA A 99 -26.70 -10.92 4.27
C ALA A 99 -27.54 -10.90 2.98
N PHE A 100 -27.32 -9.91 2.10
CA PHE A 100 -27.99 -9.77 0.81
C PHE A 100 -26.96 -9.72 -0.31
N TYR A 101 -27.35 -10.23 -1.49
CA TYR A 101 -26.57 -10.08 -2.71
C TYR A 101 -26.62 -8.63 -3.22
N ASN A 102 -25.57 -8.23 -3.94
CA ASN A 102 -25.57 -7.05 -4.80
C ASN A 102 -25.05 -7.44 -6.19
N ASP A 103 -25.30 -6.60 -7.17
CA ASP A 103 -24.99 -6.78 -8.60
C ASP A 103 -23.51 -6.54 -8.95
N GLN A 104 -22.83 -5.63 -8.25
CA GLN A 104 -21.44 -5.26 -8.55
C GLN A 104 -20.41 -6.27 -8.02
N PHE A 105 -20.63 -6.88 -6.86
CA PHE A 105 -19.68 -7.82 -6.25
C PHE A 105 -19.40 -9.08 -7.10
N PRO A 106 -20.39 -9.74 -7.74
CA PRO A 106 -20.13 -10.85 -8.66
C PRO A 106 -19.26 -10.45 -9.86
N VAL A 107 -19.48 -9.27 -10.45
CA VAL A 107 -18.71 -8.77 -11.61
C VAL A 107 -17.27 -8.45 -11.21
N PHE A 108 -17.09 -7.79 -10.06
CA PHE A 108 -15.78 -7.56 -9.46
C PHE A 108 -15.05 -8.87 -9.17
N ALA A 109 -15.70 -9.82 -8.49
CA ALA A 109 -15.13 -11.13 -8.18
C ALA A 109 -14.82 -11.95 -9.45
N GLU A 110 -15.58 -11.78 -10.53
CA GLU A 110 -15.32 -12.43 -11.83
C GLU A 110 -14.08 -11.89 -12.52
N ARG A 111 -13.88 -10.56 -12.62
CA ARG A 111 -12.60 -10.01 -13.12
C ARG A 111 -11.43 -10.50 -12.27
N PHE A 112 -11.64 -10.55 -10.96
CA PHE A 112 -10.68 -11.06 -9.99
C PHE A 112 -10.41 -12.58 -10.09
N ARG A 113 -11.29 -13.42 -10.67
CA ARG A 113 -10.95 -14.84 -10.90
C ARG A 113 -9.68 -15.06 -11.75
N ASN A 114 -9.21 -14.02 -12.43
CA ASN A 114 -7.98 -14.02 -13.22
C ASN A 114 -6.82 -13.22 -12.57
N MET A 115 -6.97 -12.70 -11.33
CA MET A 115 -5.98 -11.87 -10.59
C MET A 115 -6.16 -11.99 -9.05
N LEU A 116 -5.15 -12.45 -8.30
CA LEU A 116 -5.20 -12.79 -6.84
C LEU A 116 -4.50 -11.67 -5.99
N ALA A 117 -4.52 -11.44 -4.64
CA ALA A 117 -5.30 -11.83 -3.43
C ALA A 117 -5.03 -10.89 -2.18
N VAL A 118 -4.76 -11.29 -0.90
CA VAL A 118 -4.72 -10.37 0.31
C VAL A 118 -3.62 -10.54 1.41
N ILE A 119 -3.33 -9.42 2.12
CA ILE A 119 -2.37 -9.16 3.24
C ILE A 119 -2.65 -9.93 4.56
N SER A 120 -1.63 -10.56 5.20
CA SER A 120 -1.29 -10.34 6.65
C SER A 120 -0.14 -11.19 7.28
N MET A 121 1.11 -10.71 7.24
CA MET A 121 2.17 -11.02 8.23
C MET A 121 3.14 -9.83 8.30
N SER A 122 3.50 -9.34 9.50
CA SER A 122 4.48 -8.26 9.68
C SER A 122 5.53 -8.65 10.71
N CYS A 123 6.79 -8.30 10.44
CA CYS A 123 7.95 -8.69 11.23
C CYS A 123 8.53 -7.57 12.11
N ASP A 124 7.96 -6.36 12.08
CA ASP A 124 8.45 -5.20 12.83
C ASP A 124 8.25 -5.36 14.36
N ASN A 125 9.31 -5.05 15.10
CA ASN A 125 9.36 -5.13 16.55
C ASN A 125 8.67 -3.92 17.22
N ASP A 126 8.71 -2.72 16.62
CA ASP A 126 7.98 -1.58 17.18
C ASP A 126 6.48 -1.68 16.91
N ALA A 127 6.06 -2.26 15.78
CA ALA A 127 4.66 -2.61 15.50
C ALA A 127 4.05 -3.67 16.45
N THR A 128 4.88 -4.47 17.16
CA THR A 128 4.42 -5.56 18.05
C THR A 128 4.63 -5.28 19.54
N ARG A 129 5.42 -4.27 19.88
CA ARG A 129 5.79 -3.91 21.27
C ARG A 129 4.57 -3.43 22.08
N GLY A 130 4.19 -4.22 23.08
CA GLY A 130 3.11 -3.90 24.02
C GLY A 130 1.75 -4.52 23.70
N PHE A 131 1.62 -5.25 22.58
CA PHE A 131 0.38 -5.92 22.17
C PHE A 131 0.34 -7.42 22.53
N GLY A 132 1.04 -7.82 23.59
CA GLY A 132 1.12 -9.22 24.03
C GLY A 132 -0.15 -9.72 24.76
N PRO A 133 -0.45 -11.04 24.72
CA PRO A 133 0.28 -12.09 24.01
C PRO A 133 0.02 -12.06 22.49
N LEU A 134 1.09 -12.23 21.71
CA LEU A 134 1.00 -12.41 20.26
C LEU A 134 0.51 -13.83 19.93
N LEU A 135 0.00 -14.04 18.70
CA LEU A 135 -0.43 -15.35 18.24
C LEU A 135 0.76 -16.33 18.19
N PRO A 136 0.71 -17.50 18.88
CA PRO A 136 1.79 -18.50 18.80
C PRO A 136 1.76 -19.24 17.46
N GLY A 137 2.86 -19.94 17.14
CA GLY A 137 2.99 -20.75 15.91
C GLY A 137 3.70 -20.07 14.74
N ASN A 138 4.11 -18.81 14.88
CA ASN A 138 4.80 -18.07 13.83
C ASN A 138 6.33 -18.31 13.88
N LEU A 139 6.87 -19.04 12.89
CA LEU A 139 8.31 -19.08 12.62
C LEU A 139 8.75 -17.85 11.81
N LYS A 140 10.05 -17.55 11.80
CA LYS A 140 10.66 -16.45 11.03
C LYS A 140 11.91 -16.95 10.30
N VAL A 141 12.16 -16.40 9.11
CA VAL A 141 13.38 -16.57 8.32
C VAL A 141 13.83 -15.21 7.81
N ASP A 142 15.13 -15.04 7.53
CA ASP A 142 15.65 -13.81 6.95
C ASP A 142 15.30 -13.70 5.46
N PHE A 143 15.07 -12.47 5.00
CA PHE A 143 14.61 -12.23 3.64
C PHE A 143 15.75 -12.38 2.62
N GLY A 144 15.52 -13.23 1.61
CA GLY A 144 16.52 -13.61 0.61
C GLY A 144 17.26 -14.92 0.91
N ASP A 145 17.10 -15.50 2.11
CA ASP A 145 17.70 -16.79 2.46
C ASP A 145 16.78 -17.96 2.11
N ALA A 146 17.09 -18.65 1.01
CA ALA A 146 16.37 -19.84 0.56
C ALA A 146 16.83 -21.12 1.28
N ASP A 147 18.09 -21.19 1.71
CA ASP A 147 18.67 -22.39 2.31
C ASP A 147 18.13 -22.57 3.74
N SER A 148 18.07 -21.51 4.53
CA SER A 148 17.44 -21.52 5.86
C SER A 148 15.95 -21.82 5.77
N LEU A 149 15.26 -21.35 4.72
CA LEU A 149 13.85 -21.68 4.50
C LEU A 149 13.68 -23.17 4.16
N GLU A 150 14.50 -23.72 3.27
CA GLU A 150 14.45 -25.15 2.93
C GLU A 150 14.76 -26.03 4.15
N ASN A 151 15.70 -25.61 5.00
CA ASN A 151 16.01 -26.29 6.26
C ASN A 151 14.85 -26.23 7.27
N ILE A 152 14.21 -25.07 7.44
CA ILE A 152 12.99 -24.92 8.27
C ILE A 152 11.89 -25.87 7.76
N PHE A 153 11.64 -25.93 6.44
CA PHE A 153 10.69 -26.89 5.87
C PHE A 153 11.09 -28.34 6.14
N LYS A 154 12.35 -28.72 5.94
CA LYS A 154 12.86 -30.09 6.21
C LYS A 154 12.68 -30.51 7.67
N GLU A 155 12.97 -29.62 8.62
CA GLU A 155 12.85 -29.90 10.06
C GLU A 155 11.38 -29.94 10.53
N TRP A 156 10.53 -29.04 10.03
CA TRP A 156 9.14 -28.86 10.50
C TRP A 156 8.08 -29.54 9.64
N ILE A 157 8.45 -30.24 8.56
CA ILE A 157 7.56 -31.11 7.76
C ILE A 157 6.85 -32.17 8.64
N MET A 158 7.42 -32.52 9.79
CA MET A 158 6.81 -33.45 10.76
C MET A 158 5.80 -32.79 11.73
N LEU A 159 5.68 -31.45 11.75
CA LEU A 159 5.02 -30.68 12.82
C LEU A 159 4.27 -29.41 12.34
N LEU A 160 3.40 -29.54 11.33
CA LEU A 160 2.31 -28.58 11.01
C LEU A 160 2.74 -27.21 10.41
N LEU A 161 3.66 -27.19 9.43
CA LEU A 161 3.85 -26.01 8.57
C LEU A 161 2.84 -25.96 7.42
N ASP A 162 1.75 -25.20 7.60
CA ASP A 162 0.65 -25.12 6.62
C ASP A 162 0.84 -24.05 5.52
N SER A 163 1.70 -23.04 5.71
CA SER A 163 1.96 -22.00 4.69
C SER A 163 3.23 -21.19 4.97
N PHE A 164 3.75 -20.51 3.93
CA PHE A 164 4.78 -19.47 4.03
C PHE A 164 4.24 -18.14 3.48
N LEU A 165 4.68 -17.00 4.01
CA LEU A 165 4.24 -15.69 3.52
C LEU A 165 5.31 -14.59 3.61
N PHE A 166 5.42 -13.76 2.56
CA PHE A 166 6.41 -12.70 2.43
C PHE A 166 6.01 -11.58 1.43
N GLU A 167 6.84 -10.53 1.36
CA GLU A 167 6.84 -9.55 0.26
C GLU A 167 8.03 -9.83 -0.67
N PRO A 168 7.86 -10.01 -2.00
CA PRO A 168 8.97 -10.16 -2.96
C PRO A 168 9.88 -8.95 -3.12
N ASN A 169 9.44 -7.79 -2.66
CA ASN A 169 10.26 -6.59 -2.54
C ASN A 169 9.82 -5.96 -1.22
N GLN A 170 10.59 -6.11 -0.13
CA GLN A 170 10.14 -5.64 1.19
C GLN A 170 10.04 -4.11 1.17
N GLY A 171 8.83 -3.59 1.40
CA GLY A 171 8.55 -2.18 1.18
C GLY A 171 9.03 -1.31 2.33
N GLU A 172 8.47 -1.55 3.51
CA GLU A 172 8.75 -0.75 4.71
C GLU A 172 10.18 -0.96 5.24
N ALA A 173 10.85 -2.07 4.85
CA ALA A 173 12.28 -2.31 5.12
C ALA A 173 13.23 -1.52 4.20
N GLY A 174 12.72 -0.58 3.39
CA GLY A 174 13.53 0.29 2.54
C GLY A 174 13.78 -0.25 1.13
N VAL A 175 12.74 -0.84 0.50
CA VAL A 175 12.77 -1.39 -0.87
C VAL A 175 13.90 -2.41 -1.02
N VAL A 176 13.85 -3.49 -0.25
CA VAL A 176 14.81 -4.60 -0.36
C VAL A 176 14.41 -5.48 -1.55
N ILE A 177 15.32 -5.65 -2.50
CA ILE A 177 15.14 -6.55 -3.65
C ILE A 177 15.90 -7.86 -3.33
N PRO A 178 15.26 -9.04 -3.44
CA PRO A 178 15.90 -10.31 -3.10
C PRO A 178 16.88 -10.79 -4.19
N PRO A 179 17.72 -11.78 -3.89
CA PRO A 179 18.58 -12.45 -4.87
C PRO A 179 17.78 -13.02 -6.05
N GLU A 180 18.42 -13.10 -7.22
CA GLU A 180 17.82 -13.74 -8.40
C GLU A 180 17.53 -15.23 -8.14
N GLY A 181 16.33 -15.67 -8.47
CA GLY A 181 15.88 -17.05 -8.24
C GLY A 181 15.25 -17.28 -6.87
N TYR A 182 15.37 -16.34 -5.92
CA TYR A 182 14.68 -16.42 -4.63
C TYR A 182 13.16 -16.45 -4.80
N LEU A 183 12.59 -15.71 -5.76
CA LEU A 183 11.13 -15.74 -5.95
C LEU A 183 10.68 -17.06 -6.59
N LYS A 184 11.50 -17.67 -7.45
CA LYS A 184 11.28 -19.06 -7.92
C LYS A 184 11.34 -20.09 -6.78
N ALA A 185 12.25 -19.92 -5.82
CA ALA A 185 12.38 -20.80 -4.67
C ALA A 185 11.25 -20.63 -3.64
N VAL A 186 10.62 -19.45 -3.54
CA VAL A 186 9.80 -19.06 -2.37
C VAL A 186 8.35 -18.63 -2.69
N ARG A 187 8.07 -18.12 -3.90
CA ARG A 187 6.73 -17.81 -4.46
C ARG A 187 5.83 -16.72 -3.78
N GLU A 188 6.00 -15.45 -4.21
CA GLU A 188 4.96 -14.38 -4.34
C GLU A 188 4.52 -13.52 -3.09
N LEU A 189 4.02 -12.25 -3.16
CA LEU A 189 3.79 -11.28 -4.28
C LEU A 189 3.76 -9.75 -3.92
N SER A 190 4.40 -8.81 -4.68
CA SER A 190 3.84 -7.49 -5.19
C SER A 190 4.83 -6.43 -5.79
N ARG A 191 4.30 -5.58 -6.71
CA ARG A 191 4.80 -4.35 -7.41
C ARG A 191 6.29 -4.20 -7.82
N SER A 192 6.54 -4.24 -9.14
CA SER A 192 7.92 -4.09 -9.68
C SER A 192 8.04 -3.74 -11.19
N GLY A 193 6.97 -3.37 -11.89
CA GLY A 193 6.98 -3.17 -13.36
C GLY A 193 6.50 -4.37 -14.17
N LYS A 194 5.90 -5.35 -13.50
CA LYS A 194 4.95 -6.33 -14.05
C LYS A 194 3.58 -6.10 -13.38
N MET A 195 2.52 -6.81 -13.79
CA MET A 195 1.20 -6.70 -13.15
C MET A 195 1.32 -7.18 -11.70
N LEU A 196 1.94 -8.34 -11.54
CA LEU A 196 2.26 -8.98 -10.29
C LEU A 196 3.81 -9.13 -10.25
N ALA A 197 4.48 -8.83 -9.14
CA ALA A 197 5.95 -8.88 -9.10
C ALA A 197 6.59 -10.27 -9.23
N CYS A 198 5.83 -11.34 -8.98
CA CYS A 198 6.21 -12.72 -9.29
C CYS A 198 6.47 -12.95 -10.77
N ASP A 199 5.77 -12.22 -11.66
CA ASP A 199 5.92 -12.28 -13.10
C ASP A 199 7.35 -11.93 -13.57
N TRP A 200 8.22 -11.41 -12.69
CA TRP A 200 9.65 -11.21 -12.97
C TRP A 200 10.46 -12.52 -12.97
N GLU A 201 9.97 -13.53 -12.26
CA GLU A 201 10.59 -14.86 -12.20
C GLU A 201 9.59 -15.96 -12.62
N GLU A 202 8.52 -15.58 -13.33
CA GLU A 202 7.54 -16.47 -13.99
C GLU A 202 6.90 -17.51 -13.06
N VAL A 203 6.57 -17.07 -11.85
CA VAL A 203 5.98 -17.93 -10.81
C VAL A 203 4.44 -17.98 -10.95
N ARG A 204 3.82 -19.02 -10.36
CA ARG A 204 2.40 -19.04 -10.00
C ARG A 204 2.27 -19.30 -8.48
N PRO A 205 1.34 -18.64 -7.78
CA PRO A 205 1.11 -18.76 -6.35
C PRO A 205 -0.07 -19.69 -6.03
N ASP A 206 -0.13 -20.11 -4.76
CA ASP A 206 -1.31 -20.74 -4.16
C ASP A 206 -2.23 -19.67 -3.52
N MET A 207 -1.65 -18.62 -2.92
CA MET A 207 -2.33 -17.41 -2.45
C MET A 207 -1.42 -16.17 -2.61
N VAL A 208 -2.02 -15.04 -2.99
CA VAL A 208 -1.36 -13.75 -3.30
C VAL A 208 -1.79 -12.65 -2.32
N ILE A 209 -1.23 -11.44 -2.46
CA ILE A 209 -1.44 -10.26 -1.62
C ILE A 209 -1.67 -8.97 -2.45
N LEU A 210 -2.83 -8.32 -2.28
CA LEU A 210 -3.27 -7.06 -2.91
C LEU A 210 -4.10 -6.18 -1.96
N GLY A 211 -4.01 -4.87 -2.19
CA GLY A 211 -4.75 -3.82 -1.51
C GLY A 211 -4.30 -2.47 -2.06
N LYS A 212 -4.14 -1.45 -1.21
CA LYS A 212 -3.48 -0.15 -1.52
C LYS A 212 -3.98 0.44 -2.85
N ALA A 213 -3.24 0.19 -3.93
CA ALA A 213 -3.54 0.50 -5.33
C ALA A 213 -4.98 0.21 -5.78
N LEU A 214 -5.57 -0.89 -5.29
CA LEU A 214 -6.82 -1.44 -5.79
C LEU A 214 -7.97 -0.43 -5.70
N GLY A 215 -8.09 0.28 -4.58
CA GLY A 215 -9.10 1.33 -4.39
C GLY A 215 -8.74 2.70 -4.99
N GLY A 216 -7.63 2.81 -5.73
CA GLY A 216 -7.17 4.05 -6.37
C GLY A 216 -6.84 5.20 -5.41
N GLY A 217 -6.63 4.90 -4.13
CA GLY A 217 -6.56 5.89 -3.05
C GLY A 217 -7.88 6.62 -2.74
N VAL A 218 -9.00 6.20 -3.34
CA VAL A 218 -10.32 6.82 -3.15
C VAL A 218 -11.13 6.13 -2.05
N ILE A 219 -11.07 4.79 -1.97
CA ILE A 219 -11.75 3.99 -0.94
C ILE A 219 -10.87 2.80 -0.52
N PRO A 220 -10.87 2.33 0.74
CA PRO A 220 -10.12 1.14 1.12
C PRO A 220 -10.67 -0.13 0.47
N VAL A 221 -9.86 -0.81 -0.35
CA VAL A 221 -10.20 -2.11 -0.95
C VAL A 221 -9.01 -3.07 -0.89
N SER A 222 -9.30 -4.32 -0.56
CA SER A 222 -8.43 -5.49 -0.65
C SER A 222 -9.32 -6.72 -0.93
N ALA A 223 -8.78 -7.82 -1.47
CA ALA A 223 -9.58 -8.99 -1.87
C ALA A 223 -8.77 -10.29 -1.74
N VAL A 224 -9.22 -11.31 -1.01
CA VAL A 224 -8.52 -12.62 -0.93
C VAL A 224 -8.95 -13.55 -2.06
N LEU A 225 -8.00 -14.28 -2.63
CA LEU A 225 -8.21 -15.32 -3.63
C LEU A 225 -7.15 -16.42 -3.48
N ALA A 226 -7.54 -17.61 -3.87
CA ALA A 226 -6.71 -18.80 -4.01
C ALA A 226 -7.44 -19.73 -5.00
N ASP A 227 -6.87 -20.88 -5.34
CA ASP A 227 -7.63 -21.91 -6.05
C ASP A 227 -8.80 -22.44 -5.21
N LYS A 228 -9.74 -23.10 -5.89
CA LYS A 228 -11.06 -23.47 -5.31
C LYS A 228 -10.94 -24.44 -4.14
N ASP A 229 -10.00 -25.37 -4.20
CA ASP A 229 -9.68 -26.30 -3.14
C ASP A 229 -9.28 -25.57 -1.85
N VAL A 230 -8.39 -24.57 -1.92
CA VAL A 230 -8.05 -23.71 -0.77
C VAL A 230 -9.27 -22.87 -0.34
N MET A 231 -9.80 -22.04 -1.25
CA MET A 231 -10.80 -21.01 -0.91
C MET A 231 -12.13 -21.59 -0.41
N LEU A 232 -12.57 -22.75 -0.91
CA LEU A 232 -13.83 -23.38 -0.48
C LEU A 232 -13.74 -24.07 0.89
N HIS A 233 -12.59 -24.06 1.57
CA HIS A 233 -12.55 -24.44 3.00
C HIS A 233 -13.35 -23.46 3.87
N ILE A 234 -13.39 -22.18 3.52
CA ILE A 234 -14.19 -21.16 4.22
C ILE A 234 -15.69 -21.40 3.98
N LYS A 235 -16.41 -21.84 5.02
CA LYS A 235 -17.85 -22.11 4.97
C LYS A 235 -18.67 -20.89 5.43
N PRO A 236 -19.96 -20.78 5.04
CA PRO A 236 -20.86 -19.76 5.55
C PRO A 236 -20.85 -19.69 7.08
N GLY A 237 -20.73 -18.48 7.63
CA GLY A 237 -20.66 -18.23 9.08
C GLY A 237 -19.25 -18.27 9.70
N GLN A 238 -18.23 -18.79 9.01
CA GLN A 238 -16.86 -18.85 9.54
C GLN A 238 -16.06 -17.55 9.36
N HIS A 239 -16.36 -16.77 8.32
CA HIS A 239 -15.71 -15.49 8.04
C HIS A 239 -16.74 -14.48 7.52
N GLY A 240 -16.52 -13.20 7.84
CA GLY A 240 -17.40 -12.12 7.39
C GLY A 240 -16.85 -10.73 7.67
N SER A 241 -17.30 -9.76 6.88
CA SER A 241 -17.05 -8.33 7.08
C SER A 241 -18.26 -7.56 6.57
N THR A 242 -18.76 -6.61 7.35
CA THR A 242 -19.93 -5.79 6.97
C THR A 242 -19.71 -5.06 5.65
N PHE A 243 -18.50 -4.56 5.41
CA PHE A 243 -18.11 -3.80 4.22
C PHE A 243 -17.39 -4.65 3.16
N GLY A 244 -16.97 -5.88 3.47
CA GLY A 244 -16.22 -6.71 2.52
C GLY A 244 -17.09 -7.19 1.35
N GLY A 245 -16.81 -6.70 0.14
CA GLY A 245 -17.65 -6.96 -1.05
C GLY A 245 -18.88 -6.04 -1.15
N ASN A 246 -18.81 -4.83 -0.58
CA ASN A 246 -19.82 -3.81 -0.82
C ASN A 246 -19.75 -3.27 -2.28
N PRO A 247 -20.89 -2.91 -2.90
CA PRO A 247 -20.93 -2.58 -4.31
C PRO A 247 -20.12 -1.33 -4.69
N LEU A 248 -20.01 -0.33 -3.80
CA LEU A 248 -19.21 0.87 -4.04
C LEU A 248 -17.71 0.55 -4.15
N ALA A 249 -17.18 -0.25 -3.22
CA ALA A 249 -15.79 -0.71 -3.28
C ALA A 249 -15.53 -1.57 -4.52
N SER A 250 -16.48 -2.43 -4.90
CA SER A 250 -16.38 -3.27 -6.09
C SER A 250 -16.31 -2.47 -7.39
N ASP A 251 -17.20 -1.49 -7.61
CA ASP A 251 -17.17 -0.68 -8.84
C ASP A 251 -15.95 0.26 -8.91
N VAL A 252 -15.60 0.91 -7.79
CA VAL A 252 -14.38 1.75 -7.71
C VAL A 252 -13.12 0.93 -8.00
N ALA A 253 -13.04 -0.30 -7.50
CA ALA A 253 -11.91 -1.19 -7.77
C ALA A 253 -11.91 -1.75 -9.22
N MET A 254 -13.08 -2.00 -9.80
CA MET A 254 -13.22 -2.30 -11.23
C MET A 254 -12.69 -1.14 -12.08
N ALA A 255 -13.16 0.09 -11.84
CA ALA A 255 -12.72 1.29 -12.57
C ALA A 255 -11.21 1.57 -12.41
N SER A 256 -10.65 1.24 -11.24
CA SER A 256 -9.23 1.33 -10.92
C SER A 256 -8.36 0.36 -11.73
N LEU A 257 -8.70 -0.94 -11.78
CA LEU A 257 -8.04 -1.92 -12.67
C LEU A 257 -8.17 -1.52 -14.13
N ASP A 258 -9.36 -1.06 -14.52
CA ASP A 258 -9.70 -0.62 -15.87
C ASP A 258 -8.96 0.67 -16.29
N VAL A 259 -8.22 1.33 -15.39
CA VAL A 259 -7.23 2.38 -15.68
C VAL A 259 -5.83 1.78 -15.84
N ILE A 260 -5.41 0.89 -14.93
CA ILE A 260 -4.09 0.24 -14.96
C ILE A 260 -3.84 -0.47 -16.30
N GLU A 261 -4.83 -1.23 -16.77
CA GLU A 261 -4.78 -1.93 -18.06
C GLU A 261 -4.79 -0.95 -19.25
N LYS A 262 -5.78 -0.05 -19.31
CA LYS A 262 -6.04 0.77 -20.52
C LYS A 262 -5.01 1.88 -20.73
N GLU A 263 -4.34 2.33 -19.68
CA GLU A 263 -3.26 3.32 -19.75
C GLU A 263 -1.85 2.68 -19.77
N LYS A 264 -1.76 1.35 -19.80
CA LYS A 264 -0.51 0.56 -19.86
C LYS A 264 0.48 0.91 -18.74
N LEU A 265 -0.04 1.00 -17.52
CA LEU A 265 0.71 1.53 -16.38
C LEU A 265 1.79 0.56 -15.88
N VAL A 266 1.68 -0.72 -16.21
CA VAL A 266 2.69 -1.75 -15.93
C VAL A 266 3.93 -1.50 -16.80
N GLU A 267 3.75 -1.41 -18.11
CA GLU A 267 4.81 -1.19 -19.10
C GLU A 267 5.45 0.19 -18.92
N ARG A 268 4.64 1.21 -18.62
CA ARG A 268 5.12 2.55 -18.26
C ARG A 268 5.91 2.53 -16.95
N SER A 269 5.52 1.73 -15.95
CA SER A 269 6.27 1.58 -14.71
C SER A 269 7.63 0.92 -14.95
N ALA A 270 7.70 -0.11 -15.81
CA ALA A 270 8.96 -0.73 -16.21
C ALA A 270 9.89 0.28 -16.92
N SER A 271 9.39 0.94 -17.97
CA SER A 271 10.18 1.84 -18.83
C SER A 271 10.69 3.09 -18.10
N HIS A 272 9.83 3.91 -17.50
CA HIS A 272 10.27 5.10 -16.76
C HIS A 272 11.05 4.71 -15.49
N GLY A 273 10.81 3.53 -14.93
CA GLY A 273 11.56 2.99 -13.81
C GLY A 273 13.02 2.73 -14.13
N GLU A 274 13.29 2.20 -15.34
CA GLU A 274 14.65 1.96 -15.80
C GLU A 274 15.37 3.27 -16.16
N GLU A 275 14.70 4.17 -16.90
CA GLU A 275 15.22 5.51 -17.18
C GLU A 275 15.58 6.26 -15.89
N LEU A 276 14.70 6.20 -14.89
CA LEU A 276 14.93 6.77 -13.56
C LEU A 276 16.16 6.13 -12.90
N ARG A 277 16.28 4.79 -12.85
CA ARG A 277 17.45 4.11 -12.27
C ARG A 277 18.76 4.49 -12.97
N ILE A 278 18.76 4.68 -14.29
CA ILE A 278 19.93 5.12 -15.06
C ILE A 278 20.36 6.52 -14.60
N GLN A 279 19.46 7.51 -14.67
CA GLN A 279 19.74 8.89 -14.26
C GLN A 279 20.20 8.98 -12.79
N LEU A 280 19.53 8.22 -11.92
CA LEU A 280 19.85 8.14 -10.50
C LEU A 280 21.24 7.52 -10.23
N ASN A 281 21.70 6.57 -11.04
CA ASN A 281 23.05 6.01 -10.92
C ASN A 281 24.13 7.00 -11.42
N GLU A 282 23.85 7.85 -12.40
CA GLU A 282 24.76 8.96 -12.76
C GLU A 282 24.88 10.00 -11.62
N ILE A 283 23.79 10.24 -10.87
CA ILE A 283 23.83 11.05 -9.64
C ILE A 283 24.64 10.32 -8.54
N LYS A 284 24.49 9.01 -8.38
CA LYS A 284 25.30 8.21 -7.45
C LYS A 284 26.80 8.37 -7.71
N LYS A 285 27.25 8.33 -8.97
CA LYS A 285 28.67 8.53 -9.33
C LYS A 285 29.22 9.89 -8.91
N GLN A 286 28.38 10.94 -8.90
CA GLN A 286 28.78 12.30 -8.51
C GLN A 286 28.85 12.48 -6.99
N TYR A 287 28.00 11.76 -6.23
CA TYR A 287 27.89 11.91 -4.77
C TYR A 287 28.14 10.60 -4.00
N LEU A 288 29.11 9.80 -4.46
CA LEU A 288 29.48 8.48 -3.90
C LEU A 288 29.72 8.48 -2.37
N LYS A 289 30.17 9.60 -1.79
CA LYS A 289 30.35 9.74 -0.33
C LYS A 289 29.02 9.62 0.43
N TYR A 290 27.93 10.11 -0.18
CA TYR A 290 26.62 10.26 0.45
C TYR A 290 25.61 9.19 -0.01
N ILE A 291 25.73 8.66 -1.23
CA ILE A 291 24.80 7.68 -1.80
C ILE A 291 25.45 6.29 -1.79
N LYS A 292 25.02 5.44 -0.86
CA LYS A 292 25.46 4.04 -0.76
C LYS A 292 24.87 3.20 -1.90
N GLU A 293 23.56 3.31 -2.16
CA GLU A 293 22.88 2.48 -3.16
C GLU A 293 21.72 3.18 -3.87
N VAL A 294 21.45 2.73 -5.10
CA VAL A 294 20.25 3.00 -5.89
C VAL A 294 19.72 1.65 -6.33
N ARG A 295 18.53 1.26 -5.84
CA ARG A 295 17.92 -0.05 -6.10
C ARG A 295 16.42 0.06 -6.33
N GLY A 296 15.84 -0.93 -7.00
CA GLY A 296 14.42 -0.98 -7.28
C GLY A 296 14.06 -1.82 -8.50
N ARG A 297 12.76 -1.98 -8.74
CA ARG A 297 12.20 -2.60 -9.96
C ARG A 297 10.99 -1.77 -10.43
N GLY A 298 10.92 -1.45 -11.72
CA GLY A 298 9.91 -0.51 -12.26
C GLY A 298 9.98 0.86 -11.57
N LEU A 299 8.86 1.54 -11.31
CA LEU A 299 8.84 2.80 -10.54
C LEU A 299 8.96 2.62 -9.01
N PHE A 300 9.14 1.39 -8.50
CA PHE A 300 9.38 1.13 -7.08
C PHE A 300 10.90 1.11 -6.80
N ASN A 301 11.44 2.24 -6.32
CA ASN A 301 12.88 2.46 -6.15
C ASN A 301 13.21 3.18 -4.83
N ALA A 302 14.42 2.98 -4.32
CA ALA A 302 14.96 3.67 -3.16
C ALA A 302 16.37 4.23 -3.40
N PHE A 303 16.67 5.28 -2.62
CA PHE A 303 18.03 5.73 -2.35
C PHE A 303 18.42 5.26 -0.96
N GLU A 304 19.52 4.52 -0.86
CA GLU A 304 20.18 4.33 0.44
C GLU A 304 21.34 5.31 0.55
N PHE A 305 21.27 6.17 1.57
CA PHE A 305 22.33 7.11 1.88
C PHE A 305 23.31 6.51 2.90
N ASN A 306 24.56 6.97 2.88
CA ASN A 306 25.55 6.62 3.88
C ASN A 306 25.28 7.38 5.19
N SER A 307 24.74 6.69 6.20
CA SER A 307 24.29 7.27 7.47
C SER A 307 25.41 7.98 8.26
N GLU A 308 26.65 7.46 8.22
CA GLU A 308 27.81 8.10 8.85
C GLU A 308 28.08 9.50 8.28
N SER A 309 27.78 9.70 6.98
CA SER A 309 27.98 10.98 6.28
C SER A 309 26.84 11.99 6.46
N LEU A 310 25.73 11.58 7.11
CA LEU A 310 24.51 12.37 7.23
C LEU A 310 24.05 12.64 8.67
N SER A 311 24.78 12.22 9.70
CA SER A 311 24.42 12.57 11.08
C SER A 311 24.43 14.10 11.30
N PRO A 312 23.41 14.74 11.89
CA PRO A 312 22.25 14.15 12.59
C PRO A 312 20.91 14.31 11.82
N VAL A 313 20.83 13.91 10.55
CA VAL A 313 19.56 13.88 9.79
C VAL A 313 18.77 12.62 10.16
N SER A 314 17.60 12.79 10.78
CA SER A 314 16.66 11.70 11.04
C SER A 314 16.08 11.14 9.73
N ALA A 315 16.24 9.85 9.48
CA ALA A 315 15.98 9.18 8.19
C ALA A 315 14.49 8.97 7.82
N ASN A 316 13.60 9.88 8.22
CA ASN A 316 12.18 9.90 7.81
C ASN A 316 11.94 10.71 6.51
N GLY A 317 13.00 10.89 5.71
CA GLY A 317 13.03 11.77 4.55
C GLY A 317 12.27 11.22 3.33
N THR A 318 10.95 11.40 3.28
CA THR A 318 10.22 11.29 2.01
C THR A 318 10.79 12.33 1.04
N LEU A 319 11.33 11.89 -0.09
CA LEU A 319 11.95 12.80 -1.07
C LEU A 319 10.86 13.55 -1.86
N ILE A 320 10.52 14.77 -1.43
CA ILE A 320 9.53 15.61 -2.12
C ILE A 320 10.24 16.60 -3.06
N CYS A 321 10.38 16.21 -4.33
CA CYS A 321 11.02 17.05 -5.34
C CYS A 321 10.17 18.30 -5.66
N TYR A 322 10.81 19.47 -5.58
CA TYR A 322 10.25 20.73 -6.03
C TYR A 322 10.33 20.82 -7.56
N GLY A 323 9.17 20.92 -8.22
CA GLY A 323 9.13 21.29 -9.63
C GLY A 323 9.56 22.76 -9.82
N PRO A 324 10.15 23.13 -10.97
CA PRO A 324 10.48 24.52 -11.24
C PRO A 324 9.22 25.42 -11.18
N LYS A 325 9.45 26.69 -10.84
CA LYS A 325 8.47 27.75 -11.11
C LYS A 325 8.32 27.87 -12.63
N ALA A 326 7.08 28.06 -13.08
CA ALA A 326 6.79 28.62 -14.39
C ALA A 326 6.93 30.14 -14.33
#